data_AF-A0A0E0KIR6-F1
#
_entry.id   AF-A0A0E0KIR6-F1
#
_cell.length_a   1.000
_cell.length_b   1.000
_cell.length_c   1.000
_cell.angle_alpha   90.00
_cell.angle_beta   90.00
_cell.angle_gamma   90.00
#
_symmetry.space_group_name_H-M   'P 1'
#
loop_
_entity.id
_entity.type
_entity.pdbx_description
1 polymer ?
#
loop_
_entity_poly.entity_id
_entity_poly.type
_entity_poly.pdbx_seq_one_letter_code
_entity_poly.pdbx_strand_id
1 'polypeptide(L)' 'MSPVRRIDHLEDFDDLQVVLPLNQVKSVNPSASMTNRGERYIQIMTTDNHEFWFMGFVSYDKALKNLYEALQRRA' A
#
# COMPACT_ATOMS: atom_id res chain seq x y z
N MET A 1 -23.47 -16.33 -12.93
CA MET A 1 -23.27 -14.96 -13.45
C MET A 1 -23.59 -14.01 -12.32
N SER A 2 -22.59 -13.33 -11.79
CA SER A 2 -22.79 -12.30 -10.76
C SER A 2 -23.37 -11.03 -11.40
N PRO A 3 -24.23 -10.26 -10.72
CA PRO A 3 -24.83 -9.06 -11.31
C PRO A 3 -23.76 -7.99 -11.55
N VAL A 4 -23.77 -7.38 -12.72
CA VAL A 4 -22.96 -6.19 -13.03
C VAL A 4 -23.59 -5.02 -12.28
N ARG A 5 -22.91 -4.49 -11.25
CA ARG A 5 -23.35 -3.29 -10.53
C ARG A 5 -23.18 -2.08 -11.45
N ARG A 6 -24.29 -1.42 -11.79
CA ARG A 6 -24.30 -0.14 -12.50
C ARG A 6 -24.06 0.95 -11.46
N ILE A 7 -22.99 1.73 -11.65
CA ILE A 7 -22.57 2.81 -10.75
C ILE A 7 -23.35 4.06 -11.16
N ASP A 8 -24.40 4.38 -10.41
CA ASP A 8 -25.29 5.50 -10.73
C ASP A 8 -25.03 6.73 -9.82
N HIS A 9 -24.24 6.61 -8.73
CA HIS A 9 -24.05 7.70 -7.76
C HIS A 9 -22.62 7.83 -7.22
N LEU A 10 -22.15 9.08 -7.04
CA LEU A 10 -20.79 9.42 -6.60
C LEU A 10 -20.47 9.01 -5.15
N GLU A 11 -21.48 8.58 -4.39
CA GLU A 11 -21.35 8.02 -3.02
C GLU A 11 -21.05 6.51 -3.03
N ASP A 12 -21.09 5.83 -4.20
CA ASP A 12 -20.72 4.40 -4.30
C ASP A 12 -19.19 4.16 -4.19
N PHE A 13 -18.39 5.21 -3.99
CA PHE A 13 -16.92 5.14 -3.82
C PHE A 13 -16.47 5.14 -2.35
N ASP A 14 -17.39 5.13 -1.38
CA ASP A 14 -17.04 5.45 0.01
C ASP A 14 -16.12 4.45 0.73
N ASP A 15 -15.78 3.28 0.17
CA ASP A 15 -14.91 2.32 0.85
C ASP A 15 -13.93 1.59 -0.07
N LEU A 16 -12.99 2.31 -0.70
CA LEU A 16 -11.83 1.65 -1.31
C LEU A 16 -10.82 1.23 -0.23
N GLN A 17 -11.05 0.07 0.38
CA GLN A 17 -10.11 -0.57 1.30
C GLN A 17 -9.28 -1.64 0.60
N VAL A 18 -7.95 -1.60 0.78
CA VAL A 18 -7.04 -2.68 0.39
C VAL A 18 -6.55 -3.40 1.64
N VAL A 19 -6.73 -4.72 1.68
CA VAL A 19 -6.19 -5.59 2.75
C VAL A 19 -5.09 -6.45 2.14
N LEU A 20 -3.85 -6.30 2.64
CA LEU A 20 -2.70 -7.10 2.22
C LEU A 20 -2.30 -8.07 3.34
N PRO A 21 -2.57 -9.37 3.19
CA PRO A 21 -2.04 -10.39 4.10
C PRO A 21 -0.50 -10.34 4.12
N LEU A 22 0.12 -10.37 5.31
CA LEU A 22 1.58 -10.23 5.45
C LEU A 22 2.37 -11.33 4.71
N ASN A 23 1.79 -12.52 4.56
CA ASN A 23 2.39 -13.62 3.80
C ASN A 23 2.40 -13.38 2.27
N GLN A 24 1.54 -12.50 1.77
CA GLN A 24 1.52 -12.09 0.36
C GLN A 24 2.45 -10.91 0.09
N VAL A 25 2.99 -10.26 1.12
CA VAL A 25 3.96 -9.17 0.95
C VAL A 25 5.33 -9.75 0.64
N LYS A 26 5.81 -9.50 -0.58
CA LYS A 26 7.12 -9.91 -1.06
C LYS A 26 8.22 -8.97 -0.54
N SER A 27 8.02 -7.66 -0.63
CA SER A 27 8.99 -6.67 -0.15
C SER A 27 8.35 -5.31 0.16
N VAL A 28 9.05 -4.54 1.00
CA VAL A 28 8.77 -3.15 1.34
C VAL A 28 10.01 -2.34 0.96
N ASN A 29 9.89 -1.51 -0.08
CA ASN A 29 11.01 -0.74 -0.61
C ASN A 29 10.78 0.76 -0.36
N PRO A 30 11.69 1.45 0.33
CA PRO A 30 11.66 2.89 0.45
C PRO A 30 12.07 3.51 -0.90
N SER A 31 11.36 4.55 -1.32
CA SER A 31 11.73 5.36 -2.47
C SER A 31 11.59 6.84 -2.14
N ALA A 32 12.53 7.64 -2.62
CA ALA A 32 12.47 9.09 -2.49
C ALA A 32 12.64 9.72 -3.87
N SER A 33 11.82 10.72 -4.16
CA SER A 33 11.93 11.47 -5.40
C SER A 33 13.29 12.17 -5.46
N MET A 34 14.01 11.98 -6.57
CA MET A 34 15.30 12.63 -6.80
C MET A 34 15.14 14.15 -6.99
N THR A 35 13.97 14.58 -7.46
CA THR A 35 13.64 15.97 -7.78
C THR A 35 12.93 16.69 -6.64
N ASN A 36 12.16 15.97 -5.80
CA ASN A 36 11.47 16.56 -4.65
C ASN A 36 11.79 15.79 -3.35
N ARG A 37 12.65 16.38 -2.51
CA ARG A 37 13.08 15.75 -1.25
C ARG A 37 11.93 15.52 -0.23
N GLY A 38 10.79 16.19 -0.41
CA GLY A 38 9.58 15.99 0.41
C GLY A 38 8.73 14.79 -0.04
N GLU A 39 8.91 14.32 -1.28
CA GLU A 39 8.16 13.19 -1.82
C GLU A 39 8.87 11.88 -1.49
N ARG A 40 8.43 11.28 -0.38
CA ARG A 40 8.86 9.96 0.04
C ARG A 40 7.73 8.96 -0.14
N TYR A 41 8.06 7.83 -0.73
CA TYR A 41 7.16 6.75 -1.07
C TYR A 41 7.59 5.47 -0.36
N ILE A 42 6.62 4.62 -0.08
CA ILE A 42 6.86 3.24 0.30
C ILE A 42 6.18 2.38 -0.76
N GLN A 43 6.99 1.61 -1.49
CA GLN A 43 6.49 0.60 -2.41
C GLN A 43 6.30 -0.71 -1.64
N ILE A 44 5.15 -1.33 -1.80
CA ILE A 44 4.88 -2.69 -1.36
C ILE A 44 4.69 -3.55 -2.60
N MET A 45 5.54 -4.57 -2.74
CA MET A 45 5.38 -5.60 -3.78
C MET A 45 4.74 -6.83 -3.17
N THR A 46 3.77 -7.41 -3.85
CA THR A 46 3.19 -8.70 -3.47
C THR A 46 3.86 -9.88 -4.20
N THR A 47 3.61 -11.09 -3.71
CA THR A 47 4.13 -12.33 -4.30
C THR A 47 3.57 -12.63 -5.68
N ASP A 48 2.38 -12.09 -6.01
CA ASP A 48 1.73 -12.16 -7.32
C ASP A 48 2.04 -10.95 -8.23
N ASN A 49 3.09 -10.19 -7.90
CA ASN A 49 3.63 -9.09 -8.70
C ASN A 49 2.75 -7.83 -8.81
N HIS A 50 1.76 -7.65 -7.94
CA HIS A 50 1.13 -6.35 -7.79
C HIS A 50 2.04 -5.37 -7.03
N GLU A 51 1.94 -4.09 -7.40
CA GLU A 51 2.69 -3.02 -6.77
C GLU A 51 1.75 -1.98 -6.18
N PHE A 52 1.96 -1.65 -4.91
CA PHE A 52 1.23 -0.61 -4.20
C PHE A 52 2.20 0.50 -3.79
N TRP A 53 1.87 1.73 -4.15
CA TRP A 53 2.67 2.91 -3.84
C TRP A 53 1.94 3.77 -2.82
N PHE A 54 2.51 3.87 -1.61
CA PHE A 54 1.97 4.68 -0.53
C PHE A 54 2.77 5.97 -0.37
N MET A 55 2.06 7.06 -0.14
CA MET A 55 2.58 8.41 0.09
C MET A 55 1.83 9.07 1.26
N GLY A 56 2.19 10.31 1.60
CA GLY A 56 1.40 11.13 2.53
C GLY A 56 1.56 10.72 4.00
N PHE A 57 2.64 10.01 4.33
CA PHE A 57 2.94 9.63 5.70
C PHE A 57 3.24 10.85 6.56
N VAL A 58 2.49 11.01 7.66
CA VAL A 58 2.81 11.99 8.72
C VAL A 58 4.22 11.74 9.29
N SER A 59 4.61 10.46 9.40
CA SER A 59 5.97 10.07 9.78
C SER A 59 6.44 8.89 8.94
N TYR A 60 7.20 9.21 7.89
CA TYR A 60 7.74 8.23 6.95
C TYR A 60 8.61 7.16 7.62
N ASP A 61 9.54 7.57 8.47
CA ASP A 61 10.51 6.65 9.09
C ASP A 61 9.82 5.68 10.07
N LYS A 62 8.80 6.15 10.80
CA LYS A 62 7.99 5.30 11.68
C LYS A 62 7.14 4.31 10.89
N ALA A 63 6.57 4.72 9.76
CA ALA A 63 5.80 3.83 8.89
C ALA A 63 6.67 2.70 8.35
N LEU A 64 7.88 3.00 7.83
CA LEU A 64 8.84 1.98 7.38
C LEU A 64 9.22 1.02 8.50
N LYS A 65 9.58 1.56 9.68
CA LYS A 65 9.95 0.74 10.84
C LYS A 65 8.83 -0.26 11.18
N ASN A 66 7.58 0.20 11.27
CA ASN A 66 6.43 -0.65 11.57
C ASN A 66 6.20 -1.73 10.50
N LEU A 67 6.32 -1.39 9.22
CA LEU A 67 6.19 -2.36 8.12
C LEU A 67 7.27 -3.44 8.21
N TYR A 68 8.53 -3.07 8.45
CA TYR A 68 9.61 -4.04 8.62
C TYR A 68 9.42 -4.94 9.82
N GLU A 69 9.01 -4.41 10.97
CA GLU A 69 8.71 -5.22 12.15
C GLU A 69 7.55 -6.19 11.91
N ALA A 70 6.49 -5.75 11.20
CA ALA A 70 5.38 -6.62 10.84
C ALA A 70 5.84 -7.78 9.94
N LEU A 71 6.71 -7.50 8.97
CA LEU A 71 7.28 -8.54 8.09
C LEU A 71 8.25 -9.47 8.81
N GLN A 72 8.97 -9.02 9.83
CA GLN A 72 9.80 -9.89 10.67
C GLN A 72 8.98 -10.85 11.53
N ARG A 73 7.76 -10.48 11.89
CA ARG A 73 6.83 -11.30 12.70
C ARG A 73 6.04 -12.31 11.86
N ARG A 74 6.25 -12.38 10.54
CA ARG A 74 5.66 -13.42 9.69
C ARG A 74 6.40 -14.75 9.96
N ALA A 75 5.84 -15.55 10.87
CA ALA A 75 6.27 -16.93 11.09
C ALA A 75 5.56 -17.86 10.10
#